data_AF-A0A7J3XLU3-F1
#
_entry.id   AF-A0A7J3XLU3-F1
#
_cell.length_a   1.000
_cell.length_b   1.000
_cell.length_c   1.000
_cell.angle_alpha   90.00
_cell.angle_beta   90.00
_cell.angle_gamma   90.00
#
_symmetry.space_group_name_H-M   'P 1'
#
loop_
_entity.id
_entity.type
_entity.pdbx_description
1 polymer ?
#
loop_
_entity_poly.entity_id
_entity_poly.type
_entity_poly.pdbx_seq_one_letter_code
_entity_poly.pdbx_strand_id
1 'polypeptide(L)'
;MKGIWKAMFPVIVMATAVMLYVVGALPIQLFENPQTITELKPQLNYNVISACCPTLYEGVETDQVSLDVKEGYIRLEHTILYPCCAEFSVVLDEKSLEQGVIVIKEKNVGEICRCICQYVIDIQVGPLSKGKYLIQIWGVEFQDQEPFLRWTGEAFIGSEKVCKDMCGDGICQEVVCMAVGCPCPETPDTCPIDCKKG
;
A
#
# COMPACT_ATOMS: atom_id res chain seq x y z
N MET A 1 -72.43 -21.12 -27.60
CA MET A 1 -72.76 -21.62 -28.96
C MET A 1 -71.57 -21.38 -29.86
N LYS A 2 -71.24 -22.39 -30.68
CA LYS A 2 -70.03 -22.52 -31.50
C LYS A 2 -70.08 -21.65 -32.76
N GLY A 3 -68.89 -21.30 -33.26
CA GLY A 3 -68.62 -21.06 -34.69
C GLY A 3 -68.41 -19.59 -35.05
N ILE A 4 -67.51 -19.19 -35.94
CA ILE A 4 -66.69 -19.91 -36.92
C ILE A 4 -65.46 -19.03 -37.19
N TRP A 5 -64.28 -19.61 -37.04
CA TRP A 5 -63.02 -19.14 -37.63
C TRP A 5 -62.97 -19.66 -39.07
N LYS A 6 -62.70 -18.79 -40.05
CA LYS A 6 -61.71 -19.01 -41.11
C LYS A 6 -61.72 -17.89 -42.16
N ALA A 7 -60.50 -17.39 -42.40
CA ALA A 7 -59.90 -17.06 -43.68
C ALA A 7 -60.56 -15.97 -44.53
N MET A 8 -59.85 -14.83 -44.65
CA MET A 8 -59.86 -13.82 -45.71
C MET A 8 -59.20 -12.59 -45.05
N PHE A 9 -58.03 -12.04 -45.38
CA PHE A 9 -57.38 -11.70 -46.64
C PHE A 9 -55.96 -11.23 -46.25
N PRO A 10 -54.88 -11.60 -46.97
CA PRO A 10 -53.70 -10.75 -47.03
C PRO A 10 -53.99 -9.59 -48.01
N VAL A 11 -53.12 -8.58 -48.05
CA VAL A 11 -53.23 -7.34 -48.85
C VAL A 11 -53.97 -6.23 -48.09
N ILE A 12 -53.42 -5.01 -48.11
CA ILE A 12 -53.76 -3.83 -47.28
C ILE A 12 -53.02 -3.92 -45.93
N VAL A 13 -51.86 -3.31 -45.69
CA VAL A 13 -51.51 -1.90 -45.88
C VAL A 13 -49.99 -1.80 -46.08
N MET A 14 -49.53 -1.74 -47.33
CA MET A 14 -48.21 -1.19 -47.69
C MET A 14 -48.36 0.32 -47.91
N ALA A 15 -48.72 1.07 -46.86
CA ALA A 15 -48.89 2.53 -46.95
C ALA A 15 -49.01 3.19 -45.57
N THR A 16 -47.95 3.22 -44.75
CA THR A 16 -47.74 4.23 -43.69
C THR A 16 -46.35 4.05 -43.04
N ALA A 17 -45.27 4.10 -43.81
CA ALA A 17 -43.92 4.18 -43.27
C ALA A 17 -43.13 5.33 -43.91
N VAL A 18 -43.76 6.52 -43.96
CA VAL A 18 -43.11 7.78 -44.31
C VAL A 18 -43.58 8.81 -43.29
N MET A 19 -42.78 9.02 -42.25
CA MET A 19 -42.69 10.19 -41.37
C MET A 19 -42.28 9.72 -39.98
N LEU A 20 -40.98 9.87 -39.68
CA LEU A 20 -40.38 10.19 -38.38
C LEU A 20 -38.86 9.98 -38.51
N TYR A 21 -38.24 10.74 -39.42
CA TYR A 21 -36.82 11.02 -39.35
C TYR A 21 -36.66 12.40 -38.73
N VAL A 22 -35.62 12.54 -37.90
CA VAL A 22 -35.09 13.79 -37.34
C VAL A 22 -35.74 14.27 -36.03
N VAL A 23 -35.51 13.53 -34.95
CA VAL A 23 -35.10 14.17 -33.69
C VAL A 23 -33.73 13.59 -33.37
N GLY A 24 -32.71 14.45 -33.47
CA GLY A 24 -31.31 14.07 -33.31
C GLY A 24 -31.06 13.47 -31.93
N ALA A 25 -30.88 12.16 -31.90
CA ALA A 25 -30.05 11.53 -30.90
C ALA A 25 -28.60 11.89 -31.25
N LEU A 26 -28.11 13.01 -30.69
CA LEU A 26 -26.66 13.17 -30.56
C LEU A 26 -26.20 11.99 -29.69
N PRO A 27 -25.35 11.08 -30.20
CA PRO A 27 -24.74 10.11 -29.33
C PRO A 27 -23.91 10.91 -28.34
N ILE A 28 -24.36 10.95 -27.08
CA ILE A 28 -23.46 11.24 -25.97
C ILE A 28 -22.46 10.09 -26.04
N GLN A 29 -21.35 10.32 -26.75
CA GLN A 29 -20.15 9.54 -26.57
C GLN A 29 -19.82 9.77 -25.11
N LEU A 30 -20.20 8.81 -24.27
CA LEU A 30 -19.57 8.62 -22.97
C LEU A 30 -18.10 8.44 -23.33
N PHE A 31 -17.34 9.54 -23.28
CA PHE A 31 -15.91 9.49 -23.18
C PHE A 31 -15.65 8.76 -21.87
N GLU A 32 -15.55 7.43 -21.93
CA GLU A 32 -14.72 6.70 -21.00
C GLU A 32 -13.33 7.29 -21.21
N ASN A 33 -13.03 8.33 -20.44
CA ASN A 33 -11.70 8.86 -20.30
C ASN A 33 -10.88 7.67 -19.77
N PRO A 34 -10.00 7.03 -20.57
CA PRO A 34 -9.12 6.02 -20.04
C PRO A 34 -8.00 6.81 -19.36
N GLN A 35 -8.33 7.45 -18.25
CA GLN A 35 -7.36 7.66 -17.19
C GLN A 35 -7.14 6.27 -16.64
N THR A 36 -6.31 5.50 -17.35
CA THR A 36 -5.67 4.31 -16.83
C THR A 36 -4.88 4.82 -15.63
N ILE A 37 -5.51 4.83 -14.45
CA ILE A 37 -4.80 4.94 -13.19
C ILE A 37 -3.88 3.73 -13.24
N THR A 38 -2.63 3.98 -13.59
CA THR A 38 -1.61 2.94 -13.56
C THR A 38 -1.48 2.63 -12.09
N GLU A 39 -2.10 1.54 -11.66
CA GLU A 39 -2.01 1.07 -10.29
C GLU A 39 -0.53 0.87 -10.02
N LEU A 40 0.05 1.81 -9.26
CA LEU A 40 1.48 1.80 -8.97
C LEU A 40 1.72 0.57 -8.10
N LYS A 41 2.22 -0.50 -8.73
CA LYS A 41 2.59 -1.72 -8.04
C LYS A 41 3.65 -1.38 -6.99
N PRO A 42 3.48 -1.79 -5.73
CA PRO A 42 4.50 -1.58 -4.71
C PRO A 42 5.83 -2.18 -5.14
N GLN A 43 6.92 -1.46 -4.91
CA GLN A 43 8.27 -1.91 -5.19
C GLN A 43 9.13 -1.85 -3.93
N LEU A 44 10.21 -2.63 -3.94
CA LEU A 44 11.25 -2.58 -2.94
C LEU A 44 12.52 -2.02 -3.58
N ASN A 45 13.05 -0.97 -2.98
CA ASN A 45 14.39 -0.45 -3.26
C ASN A 45 15.24 -0.65 -2.01
N TYR A 46 16.54 -0.88 -2.19
CA TYR A 46 17.44 -1.00 -1.06
C TYR A 46 18.82 -0.47 -1.39
N ASN A 47 19.54 -0.06 -0.35
CA ASN A 47 20.95 0.29 -0.40
C ASN A 47 21.71 -0.44 0.71
N VAL A 48 22.96 -0.81 0.41
CA VAL A 48 23.83 -1.51 1.35
C VAL A 48 25.06 -0.66 1.60
N ILE A 49 25.25 -0.26 2.86
CA ILE A 49 26.42 0.48 3.30
C ILE A 49 27.28 -0.48 4.12
N SER A 50 28.52 -0.71 3.68
CA SER A 50 29.47 -1.57 4.38
C SER A 50 30.56 -0.75 5.05
N ALA A 51 30.85 -1.03 6.31
CA ALA A 51 32.06 -0.55 6.97
C ALA A 51 32.99 -1.74 7.27
N CYS A 52 34.13 -1.80 6.56
CA CYS A 52 35.22 -2.71 6.89
C CYS A 52 35.90 -2.26 8.20
N CYS A 53 36.08 -3.19 9.13
CA CYS A 53 36.66 -2.94 10.45
C CYS A 53 38.08 -2.34 10.37
N PRO A 54 38.44 -1.41 11.29
CA PRO A 54 39.11 -1.83 12.52
C PRO A 54 38.57 -1.16 13.80
N THR A 55 37.30 -0.74 13.82
CA THR A 55 36.62 -0.34 15.06
C THR A 55 35.33 -1.12 15.18
N LEU A 56 35.44 -2.35 15.70
CA LEU A 56 34.34 -2.95 16.45
C LEU A 56 34.04 -1.98 17.59
N TYR A 57 33.02 -1.15 17.42
CA TYR A 57 32.51 -0.32 18.50
C TYR A 57 31.98 -1.28 19.57
N GLU A 58 32.57 -1.25 20.76
CA GLU A 58 31.92 -1.78 21.96
C GLU A 58 30.52 -1.16 22.04
N GLY A 59 29.47 -2.01 21.96
CA GLY A 59 28.09 -1.57 22.15
C GLY A 59 27.22 -1.42 20.90
N VAL A 60 27.61 -1.92 19.73
CA VAL A 60 26.66 -2.05 18.61
C VAL A 60 25.68 -3.19 18.91
N GLU A 61 24.45 -2.85 19.31
CA GLU A 61 23.34 -3.81 19.33
C GLU A 61 23.03 -4.20 17.88
N THR A 62 23.62 -5.32 17.45
CA THR A 62 23.13 -6.05 16.30
C THR A 62 21.69 -6.45 16.57
N ASP A 63 20.80 -6.32 15.58
CA ASP A 63 19.34 -6.61 15.64
C ASP A 63 18.40 -5.45 15.96
N GLN A 64 18.91 -4.21 16.12
CA GLN A 64 18.02 -3.06 16.04
C GLN A 64 17.54 -2.83 14.60
N VAL A 65 16.22 -2.74 14.44
CA VAL A 65 15.54 -2.34 13.21
C VAL A 65 14.82 -1.04 13.48
N SER A 66 15.15 0.01 12.74
CA SER A 66 14.37 1.24 12.72
C SER A 66 13.29 1.15 11.64
N LEU A 67 12.13 1.72 11.92
CA LEU A 67 10.96 1.73 11.06
C LEU A 67 10.42 3.16 10.98
N ASP A 68 10.33 3.72 9.77
CA ASP A 68 9.75 5.03 9.47
C ASP A 68 8.65 4.87 8.43
N VAL A 69 7.53 5.59 8.62
CA VAL A 69 6.39 5.55 7.70
C VAL A 69 6.14 6.95 7.18
N LYS A 70 6.23 7.15 5.86
CA LYS A 70 6.02 8.46 5.22
C LYS A 70 5.32 8.32 3.89
N GLU A 71 4.21 9.04 3.72
CA GLU A 71 3.58 9.27 2.41
C GLU A 71 3.29 7.98 1.60
N GLY A 72 2.89 6.90 2.26
CA GLY A 72 2.65 5.61 1.58
C GLY A 72 3.90 4.77 1.38
N TYR A 73 5.03 5.15 1.96
CA TYR A 73 6.27 4.38 1.97
C TYR A 73 6.62 3.95 3.39
N ILE A 74 7.21 2.77 3.48
CA ILE A 74 7.86 2.28 4.67
C ILE A 74 9.36 2.28 4.41
N ARG A 75 10.14 2.86 5.32
CA ARG A 75 11.59 2.76 5.34
C ARG A 75 12.02 1.95 6.55
N LEU A 76 12.87 0.96 6.31
CA LEU A 76 13.46 0.10 7.32
C LEU A 76 14.98 0.24 7.24
N GLU A 77 15.65 0.43 8.37
CA GLU A 77 17.11 0.39 8.42
C GLU A 77 17.52 -0.53 9.55
N HIS A 78 18.41 -1.48 9.25
CA HIS A 78 18.93 -2.40 10.24
C HIS A 78 20.38 -2.76 9.97
N THR A 79 21.05 -3.25 11.02
CA THR A 79 22.47 -3.60 11.00
C THR A 79 22.67 -5.10 11.11
N ILE A 80 23.54 -5.66 10.27
CA ILE A 80 23.93 -7.07 10.30
C ILE A 80 25.45 -7.24 10.31
N LEU A 81 25.94 -8.27 10.98
CA LEU A 81 27.33 -8.72 10.91
C LEU A 81 27.41 -9.91 9.96
N TYR A 82 28.23 -9.82 8.92
CA TYR A 82 28.30 -10.84 7.89
C TYR A 82 29.68 -10.84 7.18
N PRO A 83 30.09 -11.90 6.46
CA PRO A 83 31.35 -11.89 5.72
C PRO A 83 31.51 -10.69 4.78
N CYS A 84 32.69 -10.05 4.80
CA CYS A 84 32.98 -8.82 4.07
C CYS A 84 32.85 -8.92 2.53
N CYS A 85 32.85 -10.14 2.00
CA CYS A 85 32.77 -10.42 0.56
C CYS A 85 31.35 -10.78 0.12
N ALA A 86 30.38 -10.61 1.03
CA ALA A 86 28.98 -10.80 0.72
C ALA A 86 28.46 -9.68 -0.18
N GLU A 87 27.56 -10.07 -1.06
CA GLU A 87 26.79 -9.20 -1.91
C GLU A 87 25.32 -9.50 -1.63
N PHE A 88 24.56 -8.51 -1.16
CA PHE A 88 23.18 -8.73 -0.71
C PHE A 88 22.18 -8.50 -1.84
N SER A 89 21.32 -9.50 -2.03
CA SER A 89 20.07 -9.37 -2.77
C SER A 89 18.92 -9.31 -1.77
N VAL A 90 18.14 -8.24 -1.80
CA VAL A 90 16.97 -8.06 -0.92
C VAL A 90 15.72 -8.10 -1.79
N VAL A 91 14.79 -9.00 -1.47
CA VAL A 91 13.60 -9.24 -2.29
C VAL A 91 12.32 -9.14 -1.46
N LEU A 92 11.26 -8.63 -2.09
CA LEU A 92 9.91 -8.54 -1.54
C LEU A 92 9.08 -9.74 -1.99
N ASP A 93 8.37 -10.38 -1.07
CA ASP A 93 7.38 -11.40 -1.41
C ASP A 93 6.03 -10.76 -1.78
N GLU A 94 5.81 -10.58 -3.09
CA GLU A 94 4.63 -9.90 -3.61
C GLU A 94 3.32 -10.59 -3.23
N LYS A 95 3.31 -11.91 -3.09
CA LYS A 95 2.09 -12.67 -2.75
C LYS A 95 1.64 -12.40 -1.31
N SER A 96 2.61 -12.28 -0.40
CA SER A 96 2.34 -11.95 1.00
C SER A 96 1.84 -10.51 1.12
N LEU A 97 2.32 -9.61 0.25
CA LEU A 97 1.92 -8.21 0.25
C LEU A 97 0.44 -8.02 -0.09
N GLU A 98 -0.10 -8.81 -1.01
CA GLU A 98 -1.54 -8.83 -1.34
C GLU A 98 -2.42 -9.16 -0.12
N GLN A 99 -1.85 -9.79 0.90
CA GLN A 99 -2.51 -10.17 2.15
C GLN A 99 -2.22 -9.19 3.31
N GLY A 100 -1.55 -8.06 3.03
CA GLY A 100 -1.15 -7.09 4.04
C GLY A 100 0.10 -7.50 4.84
N VAL A 101 0.90 -8.44 4.34
CA VAL A 101 2.14 -8.89 4.99
C VAL A 101 3.36 -8.55 4.13
N ILE A 102 4.20 -7.65 4.61
CA ILE A 102 5.46 -7.24 3.96
C ILE A 102 6.55 -8.21 4.37
N VAL A 103 6.83 -9.20 3.52
CA VAL A 103 7.90 -10.19 3.75
C VAL A 103 9.12 -9.80 2.93
N ILE A 104 10.19 -9.45 3.64
CA ILE A 104 11.50 -9.09 3.09
C ILE A 104 12.43 -10.29 3.30
N LYS A 105 13.08 -10.74 2.23
CA LYS A 105 14.05 -11.85 2.26
C LYS A 105 15.41 -11.34 1.82
N GLU A 106 16.42 -11.56 2.64
CA GLU A 106 17.81 -11.26 2.33
C GLU A 106 18.52 -12.50 1.81
N LYS A 107 19.35 -12.33 0.79
CA LYS A 107 20.19 -13.39 0.24
C LYS A 107 21.61 -12.91 0.05
N ASN A 108 22.59 -13.75 0.34
CA ASN A 108 23.96 -13.51 -0.10
C ASN A 108 24.15 -14.14 -1.49
N VAL A 109 24.39 -13.31 -2.50
CA VAL A 109 24.73 -13.74 -3.87
C VAL A 109 26.24 -13.60 -4.16
N GLY A 110 27.00 -13.09 -3.19
CA GLY A 110 28.44 -12.96 -3.26
C GLY A 110 29.16 -14.19 -2.70
N GLU A 111 30.41 -13.98 -2.28
CA GLU A 111 31.26 -15.04 -1.75
C GLU A 111 31.27 -15.06 -0.23
N ILE A 112 31.84 -16.12 0.35
CA ILE A 112 32.17 -16.18 1.77
C ILE A 112 33.67 -15.99 1.92
N CYS A 113 34.06 -15.08 2.81
CA CYS A 113 35.45 -14.89 3.19
C CYS A 113 35.60 -14.79 4.71
N ARG A 114 36.85 -14.73 5.18
CA ARG A 114 37.17 -14.87 6.62
C ARG A 114 36.82 -13.64 7.47
N CYS A 115 36.77 -12.46 6.87
CA CYS A 115 36.56 -11.21 7.58
C CYS A 115 35.07 -10.97 7.81
N ILE A 116 34.70 -10.51 9.01
CA ILE A 116 33.34 -10.07 9.32
C ILE A 116 33.27 -8.55 9.24
N CYS A 117 32.26 -8.07 8.54
CA CYS A 117 31.95 -6.68 8.34
C CYS A 117 30.60 -6.34 8.94
N GLN A 118 30.44 -5.08 9.32
CA GLN A 118 29.15 -4.52 9.65
C GLN A 118 28.53 -3.93 8.38
N TYR A 119 27.29 -4.33 8.12
CA TYR A 119 26.47 -3.83 7.02
C TYR A 119 25.24 -3.14 7.58
N VAL A 120 24.93 -1.98 7.02
CA VAL A 120 23.65 -1.29 7.20
C VAL A 120 22.86 -1.49 5.93
N ILE A 121 21.69 -2.11 6.04
CA ILE A 121 20.77 -2.30 4.92
C ILE A 121 19.60 -1.32 5.12
N ASP A 122 19.46 -0.40 4.17
CA ASP A 122 18.40 0.60 4.13
C ASP A 122 17.40 0.18 3.05
N ILE A 123 16.17 -0.10 3.44
CA ILE A 123 15.13 -0.69 2.60
C ILE A 123 13.95 0.28 2.55
N GLN A 124 13.46 0.55 1.35
CA GLN A 124 12.23 1.30 1.14
C GLN A 124 11.22 0.45 0.39
N VAL A 125 10.01 0.33 0.94
CA VAL A 125 8.89 -0.37 0.32
C VAL A 125 7.77 0.62 0.03
N GLY A 126 7.34 0.69 -1.22
CA GLY A 126 6.18 1.47 -1.63
C GLY A 126 6.12 1.75 -3.13
N PRO A 127 5.09 2.48 -3.60
CA PRO A 127 4.00 3.02 -2.80
C PRO A 127 3.05 1.93 -2.28
N LEU A 128 2.52 2.11 -1.08
CA LEU A 128 1.59 1.20 -0.40
C LEU A 128 0.20 1.83 -0.27
N SER A 129 -0.83 0.99 -0.41
CA SER A 129 -2.21 1.39 -0.11
C SER A 129 -2.39 1.68 1.38
N LYS A 130 -3.42 2.44 1.73
CA LYS A 130 -3.76 2.67 3.15
C LYS A 130 -4.15 1.36 3.82
N GLY A 131 -3.63 1.11 5.01
CA GLY A 131 -3.90 -0.13 5.73
C GLY A 131 -2.89 -0.43 6.83
N LYS A 132 -3.17 -1.49 7.58
CA LYS A 132 -2.23 -2.10 8.53
C LYS A 132 -1.41 -3.14 7.79
N TYR A 133 -0.11 -3.16 8.08
CA TYR A 133 0.83 -4.11 7.52
C TYR A 133 1.60 -4.80 8.64
N LEU A 134 1.69 -6.12 8.57
CA LEU A 134 2.66 -6.90 9.33
C LEU A 134 3.96 -6.98 8.51
N ILE A 135 5.08 -6.67 9.11
CA ILE A 135 6.39 -6.64 8.44
C ILE A 135 7.23 -7.79 9.01
N GLN A 136 7.91 -8.52 8.13
CA GLN A 136 8.81 -9.61 8.48
C GLN A 136 10.11 -9.48 7.71
N ILE A 137 11.23 -9.48 8.43
CA ILE A 137 12.57 -9.57 7.84
C ILE A 137 13.09 -10.98 8.07
N TRP A 138 13.32 -11.69 6.99
CA TRP A 138 13.94 -13.01 6.97
C TRP A 138 15.43 -12.83 6.68
N GLY A 139 16.26 -13.38 7.57
CA GLY A 139 17.71 -13.23 7.51
C GLY A 139 18.34 -13.81 6.26
N VAL A 140 19.67 -13.70 6.19
CA VAL A 140 20.45 -13.96 4.97
C VAL A 140 20.42 -15.45 4.58
N GLU A 141 19.73 -15.77 3.50
CA GLU A 141 19.78 -17.06 2.80
C GLU A 141 21.12 -17.21 2.07
N PHE A 142 21.73 -18.40 2.15
CA PHE A 142 22.93 -18.73 1.39
C PHE A 142 23.00 -20.24 1.11
N GLN A 143 23.13 -20.60 -0.17
CA GLN A 143 23.19 -22.01 -0.64
C GLN A 143 22.03 -22.83 -0.06
N ASP A 144 22.33 -23.91 0.68
CA ASP A 144 21.34 -24.83 1.25
C ASP A 144 20.84 -24.41 2.65
N GLN A 145 21.19 -23.20 3.11
CA GLN A 145 20.73 -22.68 4.40
C GLN A 145 19.42 -21.92 4.23
N GLU A 146 18.34 -22.49 4.78
CA GLU A 146 17.04 -21.84 4.87
C GLU A 146 17.12 -20.58 5.75
N PRO A 147 16.53 -19.44 5.32
CA PRO A 147 16.54 -18.22 6.11
C PRO A 147 15.60 -18.34 7.32
N PHE A 148 15.96 -17.70 8.44
CA PHE A 148 15.11 -17.63 9.64
C PHE A 148 14.49 -16.25 9.78
N LEU A 149 13.30 -16.18 10.40
CA LEU A 149 12.65 -14.91 10.73
C LEU A 149 13.52 -14.17 11.76
N ARG A 150 14.10 -13.05 11.35
CA ARG A 150 15.00 -12.24 12.17
C ARG A 150 14.26 -11.18 12.96
N TRP A 151 13.25 -10.56 12.35
CA TRP A 151 12.50 -9.47 12.97
C TRP A 151 11.07 -9.40 12.46
N THR A 152 10.17 -8.94 13.33
CA THR A 152 8.78 -8.64 13.00
C THR A 152 8.40 -7.27 13.54
N GLY A 153 7.55 -6.56 12.81
CA GLY A 153 6.98 -5.29 13.26
C GLY A 153 5.65 -5.00 12.58
N GLU A 154 5.01 -3.90 12.95
CA GLU A 154 3.74 -3.47 12.38
C GLU A 154 3.83 -2.02 11.93
N ALA A 155 3.24 -1.70 10.79
CA ALA A 155 3.12 -0.34 10.28
C ALA A 155 1.68 -0.05 9.87
N PHE A 156 1.25 1.19 10.05
CA PHE A 156 -0.01 1.68 9.52
C PHE A 156 0.26 2.74 8.47
N ILE A 157 -0.08 2.44 7.22
CA ILE A 157 -0.10 3.41 6.14
C ILE A 157 -1.44 4.13 6.22
N GLY A 158 -1.42 5.30 6.83
CA GLY A 158 -2.55 6.23 6.84
C GLY A 158 -2.17 7.54 6.15
N SER A 159 -3.16 8.41 5.98
CA SER A 159 -2.79 9.83 6.06
C SER A 159 -2.35 10.06 7.50
N GLU A 160 -1.09 10.42 7.76
CA GLU A 160 -0.78 11.15 8.98
C GLU A 160 -1.83 12.24 9.11
N LYS A 161 -2.55 12.27 10.23
CA LYS A 161 -3.51 13.35 10.46
C LYS A 161 -2.69 14.63 10.42
N VAL A 162 -2.88 15.41 9.36
CA VAL A 162 -2.28 16.76 9.19
C VAL A 162 -2.84 17.75 10.24
N CYS A 163 -3.78 17.26 11.05
CA CYS A 163 -4.43 17.96 12.14
C CYS A 163 -3.94 17.44 13.50
N LYS A 164 -3.99 18.31 14.51
CA LYS A 164 -3.67 18.02 15.90
C LYS A 164 -4.88 17.42 16.59
N ASP A 165 -4.69 16.27 17.25
CA ASP A 165 -5.72 15.71 18.13
C ASP A 165 -5.80 16.55 19.41
N MET A 166 -7.00 17.03 19.73
CA MET A 166 -7.29 17.90 20.87
C MET A 166 -8.35 17.29 21.80
N CYS A 167 -8.69 16.01 21.59
CA CYS A 167 -9.69 15.33 22.39
C CYS A 167 -9.29 15.31 23.88
N GLY A 168 -10.22 15.72 24.74
CA GLY A 168 -10.07 15.90 26.17
C GLY A 168 -9.68 17.33 26.59
N ASP A 169 -9.72 18.31 25.69
CA ASP A 169 -9.48 19.73 26.03
C ASP A 169 -10.74 20.44 26.60
N GLY A 170 -11.88 19.75 26.63
CA GLY A 170 -13.15 20.24 27.14
C GLY A 170 -14.02 20.93 26.09
N ILE A 171 -13.61 20.94 24.81
CA ILE A 171 -14.34 21.52 23.68
C ILE A 171 -14.48 20.46 22.60
N CYS A 172 -15.70 20.23 22.09
CA CYS A 172 -15.87 19.37 20.92
C CYS A 172 -15.48 20.13 19.64
N GLN A 173 -14.41 19.71 18.97
CA GLN A 173 -13.97 20.35 17.72
C GLN A 173 -14.76 19.86 16.48
N GLU A 174 -16.08 20.08 16.45
CA GLU A 174 -16.93 19.64 15.34
C GLU A 174 -16.63 20.39 14.02
N VAL A 175 -16.20 21.65 14.12
CA VAL A 175 -15.82 22.50 12.99
C VAL A 175 -14.42 23.04 13.18
N VAL A 176 -13.53 22.76 12.22
CA VAL A 176 -12.09 23.10 12.29
C VAL A 176 -11.59 23.74 11.00
N CYS A 177 -10.41 24.34 11.07
CA CYS A 177 -9.66 24.71 9.86
C CYS A 177 -8.98 23.48 9.24
N MET A 178 -8.83 23.46 7.91
CA MET A 178 -8.23 22.33 7.17
C MET A 178 -6.73 22.53 6.86
N ALA A 179 -6.00 23.26 7.71
CA ALA A 179 -4.57 23.53 7.53
C ALA A 179 -3.69 22.67 8.46
N VAL A 180 -2.40 22.61 8.17
CA VAL A 180 -1.40 21.91 9.00
C VAL A 180 -1.42 22.45 10.42
N GLY A 181 -1.56 21.56 11.41
CA GLY A 181 -1.57 21.93 12.82
C GLY A 181 -2.92 22.44 13.37
N CYS A 182 -3.95 22.54 12.52
CA CYS A 182 -5.32 22.77 12.98
C CYS A 182 -5.85 21.57 13.78
N PRO A 183 -6.84 21.76 14.68
CA PRO A 183 -7.47 20.64 15.37
C PRO A 183 -8.11 19.66 14.39
N CYS A 184 -8.15 18.38 14.74
CA CYS A 184 -8.89 17.39 13.98
C CYS A 184 -10.40 17.56 14.22
N PRO A 185 -11.26 17.36 13.20
CA PRO A 185 -12.69 17.38 13.41
C PRO A 185 -13.09 16.19 14.31
N GLU A 186 -13.89 16.48 15.33
CA GLU A 186 -14.33 15.52 16.32
C GLU A 186 -15.82 15.24 16.21
N THR A 187 -16.21 14.00 16.50
CA THR A 187 -17.60 13.56 16.60
C THR A 187 -17.79 12.81 17.92
N PRO A 188 -19.05 12.55 18.35
CA PRO A 188 -19.31 11.73 19.52
C PRO A 188 -18.77 10.30 19.45
N ASP A 189 -18.36 9.82 18.26
CA ASP A 189 -17.73 8.50 18.09
C ASP A 189 -16.19 8.59 18.12
N THR A 190 -15.59 9.72 17.70
CA THR A 190 -14.12 9.90 17.69
C THR A 190 -13.58 10.58 18.94
N CYS A 191 -14.37 11.43 19.61
CA CYS A 191 -14.06 12.02 20.92
C CYS A 191 -15.31 12.05 21.84
N PRO A 192 -15.68 10.93 22.46
CA PRO A 192 -16.88 10.87 23.31
C PRO A 192 -16.79 11.69 24.60
N ILE A 193 -15.58 12.09 25.00
CA ILE A 193 -15.33 12.88 26.22
C ILE A 193 -15.85 14.31 26.04
N ASP A 194 -15.55 14.94 24.90
CA ASP A 194 -15.93 16.33 24.64
C ASP A 194 -17.21 16.43 23.78
N CYS A 195 -17.42 15.50 22.85
CA CYS A 195 -18.56 15.51 21.94
C CYS A 195 -19.71 14.65 22.48
N LYS A 196 -20.82 15.29 22.87
CA LYS A 196 -22.03 14.59 23.34
C LYS A 196 -22.90 14.17 22.16
N LYS A 197 -23.50 12.97 22.23
CA LYS A 197 -24.56 12.56 21.30
C LYS A 197 -25.78 13.44 21.56
N GLY A 198 -26.15 14.25 20.56
CA GLY A 198 -27.34 15.10 20.57
C GLY A 198 -28.65 14.33 20.52
#